data_AF-A0A849AN11-F1
#
_entry.id   AF-A0A849AN11-F1
#
_cell.length_a   1.000
_cell.length_b   1.000
_cell.length_c   1.000
_cell.angle_alpha   90.00
_cell.angle_beta   90.00
_cell.angle_gamma   90.00
#
_symmetry.space_group_name_H-M   'P 1'
#
loop_
_entity.id
_entity.type
_entity.pdbx_description
1 polymer ?
#
loop_
_entity_poly.entity_id
_entity_poly.type
_entity_poly.pdbx_seq_one_letter_code
_entity_poly.pdbx_strand_id
1 'polypeptide(L)'
;MRPVIRLTAAAGGLLLAGSLAACGSSPTVSVTSVSAGATRPSSAASSEAASSQATAAPTAKTVVHQARSSAATATSAHLHAVIAVETGDETVDLKGTMDGSNQELTITYPREGTATVRTVDGKYYIKGDRTFWRTAAAADATSAARIAGKWVQTPAETARRLNGLTLRSFIDELIGPQTISESDLEQATTTRSSGGSTPAWLVDSGQGDTLKVSADSAHHLLEAAGPTDGGRGTATIDGWDSQPRITAPAGAITLPGVGGGGGGGSGKGGSDTSTEDGRTT
;
A
#
# COMPACT_ATOMS: atom_id res chain seq x y z
N MET A 1 -13.38 -16.10 8.77
CA MET A 1 -14.11 -14.97 8.16
C MET A 1 -13.61 -13.66 8.75
N ARG A 2 -12.50 -13.13 8.21
CA ARG A 2 -11.85 -11.86 8.58
C ARG A 2 -10.95 -11.40 7.41
N PRO A 3 -10.59 -10.11 7.38
CA PRO A 3 -10.98 -9.18 6.33
C PRO A 3 -10.31 -9.48 4.98
N VAL A 4 -11.10 -9.45 3.90
CA VAL A 4 -10.55 -9.17 2.56
C VAL A 4 -9.78 -7.85 2.66
N ILE A 5 -8.60 -7.75 2.05
CA ILE A 5 -7.85 -6.51 1.89
C ILE A 5 -8.78 -5.50 1.21
N ARG A 6 -9.50 -4.73 2.03
CA ARG A 6 -10.19 -3.54 1.59
C ARG A 6 -9.24 -2.41 1.91
N LEU A 7 -8.47 -1.98 0.92
CA LEU A 7 -8.14 -0.56 0.83
C LEU A 7 -9.49 0.15 0.78
N THR A 8 -9.99 0.53 1.96
CA THR A 8 -11.26 1.22 2.08
C THR A 8 -11.00 2.66 1.69
N ALA A 9 -11.13 2.95 0.39
CA ALA A 9 -11.51 4.28 -0.03
C ALA A 9 -12.84 4.61 0.67
N ALA A 10 -12.79 5.54 1.61
CA ALA A 10 -13.97 6.02 2.30
C ALA A 10 -14.85 6.81 1.31
N ALA A 11 -15.85 6.16 0.71
CA ALA A 11 -16.97 6.83 0.08
C ALA A 11 -18.24 5.97 0.21
N GLY A 12 -19.25 6.53 0.87
CA GLY A 12 -20.50 5.85 1.21
C GLY A 12 -21.40 5.56 0.00
N GLY A 13 -22.01 4.36 0.06
CA GLY A 13 -23.41 4.06 -0.28
C GLY A 13 -23.90 4.25 -1.73
N LEU A 14 -24.32 3.16 -2.37
CA LEU A 14 -25.75 2.86 -2.56
C LEU A 14 -25.94 1.42 -3.07
N LEU A 15 -26.88 0.70 -2.43
CA LEU A 15 -27.41 -0.61 -2.80
C LEU A 15 -28.03 -0.61 -4.21
N LEU A 16 -27.88 -1.72 -4.95
CA LEU A 16 -28.93 -2.29 -5.81
C LEU A 16 -28.61 -3.76 -6.15
N ALA A 17 -29.61 -4.60 -5.90
CA ALA A 17 -29.61 -6.05 -6.07
C ALA A 17 -29.74 -6.48 -7.54
N GLY A 18 -29.27 -7.69 -7.88
CA GLY A 18 -29.49 -8.29 -9.21
C GLY A 18 -28.98 -9.72 -9.38
N SER A 19 -29.85 -10.68 -9.02
CA SER A 19 -30.19 -11.94 -9.72
C SER A 19 -29.15 -13.00 -10.13
N LEU A 20 -29.49 -14.22 -9.71
CA LEU A 20 -28.99 -15.55 -10.07
C LEU A 20 -28.96 -15.88 -11.58
N ALA A 21 -28.05 -16.80 -11.93
CA ALA A 21 -28.25 -18.02 -12.72
C ALA A 21 -27.23 -18.22 -13.86
N ALA A 22 -26.36 -19.23 -13.71
CA ALA A 22 -25.74 -19.91 -14.85
C ALA A 22 -25.49 -21.38 -14.48
N CYS A 23 -26.49 -22.20 -14.77
CA CYS A 23 -26.36 -23.65 -14.90
C CYS A 23 -25.68 -23.95 -16.25
N GLY A 24 -24.65 -24.78 -16.27
CA GLY A 24 -23.94 -25.16 -17.50
C GLY A 24 -23.42 -26.59 -17.43
N SER A 25 -24.10 -27.48 -18.16
CA SER A 25 -24.06 -28.94 -18.12
C SER A 25 -22.74 -29.62 -18.55
N SER A 26 -22.54 -30.84 -18.03
CA SER A 26 -21.52 -31.84 -18.37
C SER A 26 -21.50 -32.26 -19.85
N PRO A 27 -20.42 -32.94 -20.31
CA PRO A 27 -20.56 -34.40 -20.43
C PRO A 27 -19.34 -35.24 -20.01
N THR A 28 -19.70 -36.43 -19.54
CA THR A 28 -18.91 -37.65 -19.34
C THR A 28 -18.12 -38.07 -20.58
N VAL A 29 -16.86 -38.47 -20.37
CA VAL A 29 -16.18 -39.44 -21.24
C VAL A 29 -15.54 -40.52 -20.37
N SER A 30 -16.09 -41.72 -20.47
CA SER A 30 -15.52 -42.96 -19.98
C SER A 30 -14.53 -43.49 -21.02
N VAL A 31 -13.33 -43.86 -20.58
CA VAL A 31 -12.50 -44.84 -21.30
C VAL A 31 -11.93 -45.85 -20.31
N THR A 32 -12.29 -47.10 -20.54
CA THR A 32 -11.91 -48.27 -19.76
C THR A 32 -10.62 -48.88 -20.31
N SER A 33 -9.69 -49.19 -19.38
CA SER A 33 -8.74 -50.32 -19.34
C SER A 33 -7.95 -50.76 -20.59
N VAL A 34 -6.64 -50.95 -20.42
CA VAL A 34 -5.99 -52.27 -20.57
C VAL A 34 -4.67 -52.32 -19.80
N SER A 35 -4.50 -53.40 -19.03
CA SER A 35 -3.24 -53.87 -18.44
C SER A 35 -2.53 -54.77 -19.44
N ALA A 36 -1.22 -54.60 -19.66
CA ALA A 36 -0.31 -55.67 -20.07
C ALA A 36 1.14 -55.25 -19.80
N GLY A 37 1.86 -56.08 -19.05
CA GLY A 37 3.21 -55.81 -18.60
C GLY A 37 4.31 -56.13 -19.62
N ALA A 38 5.52 -55.69 -19.28
CA ALA A 38 6.77 -56.29 -19.76
C ALA A 38 7.87 -56.05 -18.71
N THR A 39 8.36 -57.14 -18.14
CA THR A 39 9.56 -57.23 -17.29
C THR A 39 10.80 -57.45 -18.18
N ARG A 40 11.90 -56.69 -17.96
CA ARG A 40 13.31 -57.15 -18.06
C ARG A 40 14.33 -56.04 -17.68
N PRO A 41 15.63 -56.33 -17.47
CA PRO A 41 16.30 -56.05 -16.20
C PRO A 41 17.49 -55.07 -16.29
N SER A 42 18.05 -54.82 -15.10
CA SER A 42 19.26 -54.07 -14.71
C SER A 42 20.36 -53.78 -15.73
N SER A 43 20.86 -52.54 -15.65
CA SER A 43 22.30 -52.27 -15.59
C SER A 43 22.56 -51.12 -14.63
N ALA A 44 23.31 -51.41 -13.57
CA ALA A 44 23.77 -50.47 -12.58
C ALA A 44 24.87 -49.58 -13.18
N ALA A 45 24.66 -48.27 -13.14
CA ALA A 45 25.73 -47.30 -13.22
C ALA A 45 25.71 -46.53 -11.90
N SER A 46 26.66 -46.88 -11.02
CA SER A 46 26.99 -46.11 -9.82
C SER A 46 27.41 -44.72 -10.27
N SER A 47 26.47 -43.79 -10.28
CA SER A 47 26.79 -42.36 -10.22
C SER A 47 26.81 -42.00 -8.75
N GLU A 48 28.02 -41.83 -8.25
CA GLU A 48 28.32 -41.24 -6.96
C GLU A 48 27.66 -39.86 -6.92
N ALA A 49 26.44 -39.82 -6.39
CA ALA A 49 25.71 -38.59 -6.22
C ALA A 49 26.50 -37.77 -5.18
N ALA A 50 27.28 -36.83 -5.67
CA ALA A 50 27.78 -35.72 -4.88
C ALA A 50 26.59 -35.17 -4.10
N SER A 51 26.57 -35.48 -2.80
CA SER A 51 25.58 -34.97 -1.87
C SER A 51 25.87 -33.49 -1.72
N SER A 52 25.40 -32.74 -2.71
CA SER A 52 25.19 -31.31 -2.61
C SER A 52 24.18 -31.19 -1.47
N GLN A 53 24.67 -30.89 -0.27
CA GLN A 53 23.80 -30.50 0.83
C GLN A 53 23.03 -29.29 0.33
N ALA A 54 21.84 -29.53 -0.21
CA ALA A 54 20.89 -28.50 -0.51
C ALA A 54 20.61 -27.84 0.84
N THR A 55 21.19 -26.66 1.07
CA THR A 55 20.86 -25.85 2.23
C THR A 55 19.35 -25.74 2.25
N ALA A 56 18.73 -26.29 3.29
CA ALA A 56 17.29 -26.30 3.41
C ALA A 56 16.78 -24.87 3.26
N ALA A 57 15.71 -24.68 2.47
CA ALA A 57 15.11 -23.37 2.31
C ALA A 57 14.71 -22.81 3.69
N PRO A 58 14.91 -21.50 3.93
CA PRO A 58 14.44 -20.89 5.17
C PRO A 58 12.91 -21.00 5.26
N THR A 59 12.39 -21.01 6.48
CA THR A 59 10.95 -20.97 6.69
C THR A 59 10.36 -19.62 6.31
N ALA A 60 9.07 -19.58 5.95
CA ALA A 60 8.36 -18.34 5.64
C ALA A 60 8.46 -17.32 6.79
N LYS A 61 8.31 -17.80 8.03
CA LYS A 61 8.53 -17.04 9.24
C LYS A 61 9.90 -16.36 9.27
N THR A 62 10.97 -17.09 8.97
CA THR A 62 12.33 -16.55 8.95
C THR A 62 12.47 -15.45 7.89
N VAL A 63 12.02 -15.71 6.66
CA VAL A 63 12.12 -14.78 5.54
C VAL A 63 11.36 -13.48 5.81
N VAL A 64 10.12 -13.57 6.30
CA VAL A 64 9.29 -12.38 6.58
C VAL A 64 9.82 -11.59 7.78
N HIS A 65 10.31 -12.24 8.84
CA HIS A 65 10.96 -11.52 9.94
C HIS A 65 12.22 -10.77 9.47
N GLN A 66 13.05 -11.40 8.63
CA GLN A 66 14.22 -10.75 8.06
C GLN A 66 13.82 -9.53 7.20
N ALA A 67 12.77 -9.65 6.38
CA ALA A 67 12.25 -8.53 5.60
C ALA A 67 11.72 -7.39 6.48
N ARG A 68 10.99 -7.71 7.56
CA ARG A 68 10.54 -6.71 8.55
C ARG A 68 11.71 -5.99 9.21
N SER A 69 12.74 -6.74 9.63
CA SER A 69 13.94 -6.16 10.23
C SER A 69 14.71 -5.29 9.25
N SER A 70 14.89 -5.74 8.01
CA SER A 70 15.51 -4.98 6.93
C SER A 70 14.77 -3.67 6.68
N ALA A 71 13.44 -3.76 6.51
CA ALA A 71 12.60 -2.59 6.36
C ALA A 71 12.71 -1.66 7.56
N ALA A 72 12.70 -2.16 8.80
CA ALA A 72 12.82 -1.36 10.03
C ALA A 72 14.10 -0.50 10.09
N THR A 73 15.19 -0.97 9.49
CA THR A 73 16.48 -0.28 9.49
C THR A 73 16.77 0.55 8.24
N ALA A 74 15.99 0.38 7.17
CA ALA A 74 16.18 1.11 5.93
C ALA A 74 15.96 2.62 6.13
N THR A 75 16.71 3.43 5.40
CA THR A 75 16.59 4.89 5.40
C THR A 75 15.64 5.40 4.34
N SER A 76 15.53 4.69 3.20
CA SER A 76 14.70 5.09 2.06
C SER A 76 14.36 3.92 1.15
N ALA A 77 13.30 4.03 0.36
CA ALA A 77 13.02 3.12 -0.76
C ALA A 77 12.08 3.79 -1.79
N HIS A 78 11.82 3.10 -2.90
CA HIS A 78 10.77 3.41 -3.86
C HIS A 78 9.80 2.24 -3.90
N LEU A 79 8.51 2.54 -3.74
CA LEU A 79 7.40 1.61 -3.84
C LEU A 79 6.55 2.02 -5.04
N HIS A 80 6.22 1.05 -5.87
CA HIS A 80 5.25 1.20 -6.94
C HIS A 80 4.19 0.11 -6.81
N ALA A 81 2.92 0.48 -6.71
CA ALA A 81 1.81 -0.46 -6.59
C ALA A 81 0.77 -0.23 -7.68
N VAL A 82 0.21 -1.33 -8.19
CA VAL A 82 -0.92 -1.38 -9.10
C VAL A 82 -1.99 -2.23 -8.44
N ILE A 83 -3.16 -1.65 -8.24
CA ILE A 83 -4.27 -2.26 -7.50
C ILE A 83 -5.46 -2.33 -8.43
N ALA A 84 -5.80 -3.53 -8.87
CA ALA A 84 -6.97 -3.75 -9.71
C ALA A 84 -8.25 -3.46 -8.89
N VAL A 85 -9.05 -2.49 -9.32
CA VAL A 85 -10.39 -2.23 -8.79
C VAL A 85 -11.42 -2.33 -9.91
N GLU A 86 -12.70 -2.44 -9.57
CA GLU A 86 -13.78 -2.64 -10.56
C GLU A 86 -13.83 -1.55 -11.65
N THR A 87 -13.32 -0.35 -11.35
CA THR A 87 -13.37 0.81 -12.25
C THR A 87 -12.11 1.02 -13.10
N GLY A 88 -11.10 0.16 -12.95
CA GLY A 88 -9.78 0.27 -13.58
C GLY A 88 -8.66 0.08 -12.56
N ASP A 89 -7.42 0.24 -12.97
CA ASP A 89 -6.28 0.08 -12.06
C ASP A 89 -5.99 1.39 -11.32
N GLU A 90 -5.90 1.31 -9.99
CA GLU A 90 -5.31 2.37 -9.17
C GLU A 90 -3.79 2.18 -9.14
N THR A 91 -3.05 3.29 -9.22
CA THR A 91 -1.59 3.25 -9.11
C THR A 91 -1.11 4.14 -7.98
N VAL A 92 -0.11 3.64 -7.24
CA VAL A 92 0.58 4.36 -6.18
C VAL A 92 2.07 4.30 -6.50
N ASP A 93 2.72 5.46 -6.55
CA ASP A 93 4.16 5.59 -6.71
C ASP A 93 4.69 6.43 -5.55
N LEU A 94 5.49 5.84 -4.68
CA LEU A 94 5.97 6.46 -3.45
C LEU A 94 7.47 6.27 -3.31
N LYS A 95 8.23 7.36 -3.32
CA LYS A 95 9.68 7.32 -3.09
C LYS A 95 10.09 8.33 -2.03
N GLY A 96 11.12 7.99 -1.27
CA GLY A 96 11.71 8.90 -0.28
C GLY A 96 12.17 8.19 0.98
N THR A 97 12.25 8.95 2.06
CA THR A 97 12.69 8.47 3.37
C THR A 97 11.62 7.60 4.02
N MET A 98 12.05 6.59 4.77
CA MET A 98 11.14 5.67 5.47
C MET A 98 10.26 6.38 6.50
N ASP A 99 10.76 7.45 7.11
CA ASP A 99 10.02 8.27 8.10
C ASP A 99 9.02 9.26 7.48
N GLY A 100 8.97 9.37 6.15
CA GLY A 100 8.11 10.29 5.42
C GLY A 100 8.48 11.78 5.53
N SER A 101 9.61 12.13 6.16
CA SER A 101 10.07 13.51 6.29
C SER A 101 10.49 14.13 4.95
N ASN A 102 10.90 13.29 3.98
CA ASN A 102 11.26 13.69 2.63
C ASN A 102 10.80 12.64 1.62
N GLN A 103 9.65 12.85 0.99
CA GLN A 103 9.04 11.87 0.08
C GLN A 103 8.16 12.51 -1.00
N GLU A 104 7.88 11.74 -2.04
CA GLU A 104 6.96 12.06 -3.13
C GLU A 104 6.03 10.87 -3.35
N LEU A 105 4.74 11.11 -3.23
CA LEU A 105 3.65 10.16 -3.37
C LEU A 105 2.77 10.58 -4.55
N THR A 106 2.75 9.83 -5.63
CA THR A 106 1.78 9.99 -6.71
C THR A 106 0.71 8.91 -6.62
N ILE A 107 -0.55 9.32 -6.67
CA ILE A 107 -1.68 8.41 -6.72
C ILE A 107 -2.51 8.74 -7.96
N THR A 108 -2.86 7.70 -8.71
CA THR A 108 -3.80 7.80 -9.83
C THR A 108 -5.02 6.93 -9.55
N TYR A 109 -6.18 7.56 -9.58
CA TYR A 109 -7.47 6.89 -9.53
C TYR A 109 -8.14 6.97 -10.92
N PRO A 110 -8.66 5.86 -11.48
CA PRO A 110 -9.26 5.85 -12.82
C PRO A 110 -10.33 6.92 -13.06
N ARG A 111 -11.09 7.28 -12.03
CA ARG A 111 -12.20 8.25 -12.11
C ARG A 111 -11.98 9.56 -11.35
N GLU A 112 -11.03 9.57 -10.42
CA GLU A 112 -10.77 10.75 -9.58
C GLU A 112 -9.54 11.53 -10.04
N GLY A 113 -8.80 11.03 -11.03
CA GLY A 113 -7.62 11.71 -11.58
C GLY A 113 -6.36 11.40 -10.80
N THR A 114 -5.34 12.20 -11.06
CA THR A 114 -3.98 12.04 -10.54
C THR A 114 -3.59 13.17 -9.62
N ALA A 115 -2.93 12.85 -8.50
CA ALA A 115 -2.24 13.82 -7.67
C ALA A 115 -0.90 13.33 -7.18
N THR A 116 0.05 14.26 -7.12
CA THR A 116 1.33 14.06 -6.44
C THR A 116 1.38 14.90 -5.18
N VAL A 117 1.61 14.27 -4.04
CA VAL A 117 1.95 14.89 -2.77
C VAL A 117 3.46 14.84 -2.60
N ARG A 118 4.07 15.96 -2.22
CA ARG A 118 5.49 16.05 -1.91
C ARG A 118 5.68 16.58 -0.50
N THR A 119 6.42 15.84 0.32
CA THR A 119 6.79 16.24 1.68
C THR A 119 8.26 16.63 1.71
N VAL A 120 8.57 17.83 2.19
CA VAL A 120 9.94 18.31 2.34
C VAL A 120 10.03 19.12 3.63
N ASP A 121 10.83 18.65 4.58
CA ASP A 121 11.10 19.35 5.84
C ASP A 121 9.80 19.73 6.58
N GLY A 122 8.84 18.80 6.63
CA GLY A 122 7.54 18.97 7.29
C GLY A 122 6.51 19.81 6.52
N LYS A 123 6.85 20.32 5.33
CA LYS A 123 5.92 21.01 4.44
C LYS A 123 5.38 20.06 3.38
N TYR A 124 4.10 20.22 3.06
CA TYR A 124 3.39 19.42 2.09
C TYR A 124 2.98 20.27 0.90
N TYR A 125 3.16 19.71 -0.29
CA TYR A 125 2.82 20.31 -1.56
C TYR A 125 1.99 19.32 -2.37
N ILE A 126 0.92 19.77 -3.01
CA ILE A 126 0.07 18.93 -3.85
C ILE A 126 0.09 19.46 -5.27
N LYS A 127 0.29 18.58 -6.24
CA LYS A 127 0.10 18.84 -7.67
C LYS A 127 -0.92 17.85 -8.20
N GLY A 128 -2.15 18.30 -8.36
CA GLY A 128 -3.23 17.51 -8.95
C GLY A 128 -3.55 17.90 -10.38
N ASP A 129 -4.12 16.99 -11.16
CA ASP A 129 -4.79 17.31 -12.41
C ASP A 129 -6.16 17.99 -12.17
N ARG A 130 -6.83 18.41 -13.25
CA ARG A 130 -8.13 19.09 -13.14
C ARG A 130 -9.21 18.18 -12.53
N THR A 131 -9.18 16.88 -12.81
CA THR A 131 -10.16 15.92 -12.29
C THR A 131 -10.00 15.80 -10.79
N PHE A 132 -8.78 15.55 -10.30
CA PHE A 132 -8.45 15.48 -8.88
C PHE A 132 -8.93 16.71 -8.10
N TRP A 133 -8.62 17.91 -8.62
CA TRP A 133 -9.04 19.13 -7.93
C TRP A 133 -10.55 19.26 -7.83
N ARG A 134 -11.31 18.77 -8.82
CA ARG A 134 -12.78 18.82 -8.81
C ARG A 134 -13.42 17.72 -7.98
N THR A 135 -12.88 16.51 -8.02
CA THR A 135 -13.48 15.32 -7.41
C THR A 135 -13.01 15.16 -5.97
N ALA A 136 -11.72 14.88 -5.77
CA ALA A 136 -11.16 14.55 -4.47
C ALA A 136 -11.00 15.79 -3.58
N ALA A 137 -10.58 16.92 -4.15
CA ALA A 137 -10.39 18.17 -3.40
C ALA A 137 -11.62 19.09 -3.39
N ALA A 138 -12.70 18.71 -4.09
CA ALA A 138 -13.96 19.45 -4.17
C ALA A 138 -13.84 20.95 -4.54
N ALA A 139 -12.81 21.33 -5.32
CA ALA A 139 -12.66 22.69 -5.81
C ALA A 139 -13.68 22.99 -6.92
N ASP A 140 -14.16 24.24 -6.98
CA ASP A 140 -14.99 24.69 -8.09
C ASP A 140 -14.22 24.64 -9.42
N ALA A 141 -14.95 24.62 -10.54
CA ALA A 141 -14.36 24.46 -11.87
C ALA A 141 -13.31 25.55 -12.21
N THR A 142 -13.51 26.79 -11.74
CA THR A 142 -12.59 27.90 -12.00
C THR A 142 -11.31 27.74 -11.20
N SER A 143 -11.43 27.44 -9.91
CA SER A 143 -10.29 27.18 -9.03
C SER A 143 -9.49 25.97 -9.51
N ALA A 144 -10.17 24.86 -9.81
CA ALA A 144 -9.54 23.64 -10.34
C ALA A 144 -8.77 23.92 -11.64
N ALA A 145 -9.35 24.68 -12.59
CA ALA A 145 -8.66 25.05 -13.82
C ALA A 145 -7.42 25.94 -13.57
N ARG A 146 -7.46 26.79 -12.54
CA ARG A 146 -6.36 27.71 -12.21
C ARG A 146 -5.15 26.99 -11.61
N ILE A 147 -5.37 25.96 -10.80
CA ILE A 147 -4.33 25.25 -10.03
C ILE A 147 -3.96 23.87 -10.61
N ALA A 148 -4.72 23.35 -11.58
CA ALA A 148 -4.40 22.10 -12.26
C ALA A 148 -2.96 22.09 -12.80
N GLY A 149 -2.24 21.02 -12.51
CA GLY A 149 -0.84 20.83 -12.91
C GLY A 149 0.16 21.75 -12.21
N LYS A 150 -0.25 22.52 -11.20
CA LYS A 150 0.63 23.41 -10.42
C LYS A 150 0.79 22.89 -9.00
N TRP A 151 1.95 23.16 -8.41
CA TRP A 151 2.20 22.87 -7.00
C TRP A 151 1.45 23.87 -6.13
N VAL A 152 0.69 23.36 -5.17
CA VAL A 152 0.00 24.12 -4.14
C VAL A 152 0.58 23.72 -2.79
N GLN A 153 1.09 24.68 -2.02
CA GLN A 153 1.50 24.42 -0.65
C GLN A 153 0.25 24.25 0.21
N THR A 154 0.16 23.14 0.94
CA THR A 154 -1.02 22.84 1.73
C THR A 154 -1.04 23.63 3.04
N PRO A 155 -2.21 24.07 3.51
CA PRO A 155 -2.38 24.56 4.88
C PRO A 155 -2.03 23.50 5.92
N ALA A 156 -1.71 23.94 7.14
CA ALA A 156 -1.29 23.05 8.23
C ALA A 156 -2.34 21.98 8.60
N GLU A 157 -3.64 22.26 8.45
CA GLU A 157 -4.68 21.27 8.72
C GLU A 157 -4.66 20.11 7.73
N THR A 158 -4.56 20.41 6.44
CA THR A 158 -4.43 19.39 5.39
C THR A 158 -3.13 18.61 5.55
N ALA A 159 -2.02 19.29 5.88
CA ALA A 159 -0.74 18.65 6.16
C ALA A 159 -0.83 17.61 7.28
N ARG A 160 -1.58 17.89 8.36
CA ARG A 160 -1.80 16.93 9.45
C ARG A 160 -2.50 15.64 8.99
N ARG A 161 -3.41 15.73 8.02
CA ARG A 161 -4.11 14.55 7.46
C ARG A 161 -3.19 13.71 6.58
N LEU A 162 -2.22 14.34 5.92
CA LEU A 162 -1.25 13.66 5.05
C LEU A 162 -0.09 13.03 5.82
N ASN A 163 0.12 13.41 7.09
CA ASN A 163 1.27 12.98 7.90
C ASN A 163 1.34 11.47 8.16
N GLY A 164 0.21 10.74 8.01
CA GLY A 164 0.18 9.28 8.14
C GLY A 164 0.58 8.53 6.87
N LEU A 165 0.68 9.20 5.72
CA LEU A 165 0.93 8.57 4.43
C LEU A 165 2.44 8.44 4.18
N THR A 166 3.11 7.55 4.92
CA THR A 166 4.57 7.40 4.88
C THR A 166 4.98 6.11 4.18
N LEU A 167 6.16 6.08 3.57
CA LEU A 167 6.68 4.83 2.98
C LEU A 167 6.71 3.67 3.99
N ARG A 168 7.04 3.95 5.26
CA ARG A 168 6.93 2.96 6.33
C ARG A 168 5.51 2.45 6.52
N SER A 169 4.51 3.31 6.61
CA SER A 169 3.13 2.85 6.83
C SER A 169 2.65 1.95 5.68
N PHE A 170 3.00 2.26 4.43
CA PHE A 170 2.70 1.38 3.29
C PHE A 170 3.42 0.03 3.41
N ILE A 171 4.70 -0.01 3.77
CA ILE A 171 5.43 -1.27 3.94
C ILE A 171 4.88 -2.07 5.13
N ASP A 172 4.52 -1.42 6.23
CA ASP A 172 3.90 -2.05 7.38
C ASP A 172 2.50 -2.60 7.03
N GLU A 173 1.75 -1.95 6.14
CA GLU A 173 0.51 -2.49 5.59
C GLU A 173 0.74 -3.73 4.70
N LEU A 174 1.88 -3.85 4.02
CA LEU A 174 2.20 -5.01 3.19
C LEU A 174 2.69 -6.21 3.99
N ILE A 175 3.62 -5.99 4.93
CA ILE A 175 4.33 -7.07 5.62
C ILE A 175 4.31 -6.98 7.13
N GLY A 176 3.67 -5.98 7.72
CA GLY A 176 3.61 -5.81 9.18
C GLY A 176 2.86 -6.96 9.88
N PRO A 177 3.05 -7.10 11.21
CA PRO A 177 2.43 -8.17 11.99
C PRO A 177 0.91 -8.07 12.08
N GLN A 178 0.33 -6.91 11.78
CA GLN A 178 -1.13 -6.73 11.69
C GLN A 178 -1.69 -7.25 10.37
N THR A 179 -0.86 -7.32 9.32
CA THR A 179 -1.25 -7.82 8.00
C THR A 179 -0.98 -9.32 7.89
N ILE A 180 0.21 -9.76 8.30
CA ILE A 180 0.63 -11.16 8.20
C ILE A 180 0.95 -11.67 9.59
N SER A 181 0.06 -12.48 10.15
CA SER A 181 0.22 -13.01 11.51
C SER A 181 1.21 -14.16 11.57
N GLU A 182 1.66 -14.50 12.78
CA GLU A 182 2.51 -15.68 13.01
C GLU A 182 1.83 -16.97 12.54
N SER A 183 0.51 -17.10 12.75
CA SER A 183 -0.27 -18.25 12.28
C SER A 183 -0.32 -18.35 10.75
N ASP A 184 -0.32 -17.22 10.04
CA ASP A 184 -0.27 -17.24 8.58
C ASP A 184 1.10 -17.72 8.10
N LEU A 185 2.17 -17.28 8.78
CA LEU A 185 3.55 -17.67 8.48
C LEU A 185 3.85 -19.16 8.78
N GLU A 186 3.13 -19.77 9.71
CA GLU A 186 3.20 -21.21 9.99
C GLU A 186 2.60 -22.07 8.88
N GLN A 187 1.62 -21.53 8.15
CA GLN A 187 0.95 -22.21 7.03
C GLN A 187 1.59 -21.88 5.68
N ALA A 188 2.32 -20.77 5.61
CA ALA A 188 2.99 -20.32 4.40
C ALA A 188 4.14 -21.24 3.99
N THR A 189 4.37 -21.34 2.68
CA THR A 189 5.49 -22.08 2.11
C THR A 189 6.56 -21.12 1.61
N THR A 190 7.79 -21.62 1.48
CA THR A 190 8.90 -20.84 0.94
C THR A 190 9.61 -21.63 -0.15
N THR A 191 9.78 -21.00 -1.30
CA THR A 191 10.51 -21.55 -2.43
C THR A 191 11.56 -20.56 -2.92
N ARG A 192 12.60 -21.05 -3.58
CA ARG A 192 13.60 -20.17 -4.19
C ARG A 192 13.08 -19.67 -5.53
N SER A 193 13.13 -18.37 -5.75
CA SER A 193 12.85 -17.74 -7.03
C SER A 193 14.15 -17.30 -7.70
N SER A 194 14.41 -17.82 -8.90
CA SER A 194 15.62 -17.55 -9.69
C SER A 194 15.34 -16.91 -11.05
N GLY A 195 14.12 -16.42 -11.27
CA GLY A 195 13.69 -15.84 -12.55
C GLY A 195 13.94 -14.33 -12.70
N GLY A 196 14.41 -13.65 -11.65
CA GLY A 196 14.67 -12.20 -11.64
C GLY A 196 16.16 -11.84 -11.62
N SER A 197 16.46 -10.54 -11.71
CA SER A 197 17.83 -10.00 -11.60
C SER A 197 18.44 -10.20 -10.21
N THR A 198 17.61 -10.29 -9.18
CA THR A 198 18.01 -10.55 -7.79
C THR A 198 17.48 -11.92 -7.36
N PRO A 199 18.36 -12.87 -6.95
CA PRO A 199 17.92 -14.12 -6.33
C PRO A 199 17.00 -13.81 -5.14
N ALA A 200 15.86 -14.49 -5.05
CA ALA A 200 14.84 -14.18 -4.05
C ALA A 200 14.24 -15.44 -3.43
N TRP A 201 13.66 -15.27 -2.24
CA TRP A 201 12.74 -16.21 -1.63
C TRP A 201 11.31 -15.78 -1.95
N LEU A 202 10.52 -16.69 -2.50
CA LEU A 202 9.08 -16.53 -2.68
C LEU A 202 8.39 -17.16 -1.48
N VAL A 203 7.68 -16.34 -0.71
CA VAL A 203 6.77 -16.77 0.35
C VAL A 203 5.36 -16.77 -0.22
N ASP A 204 4.69 -17.92 -0.17
CA ASP A 204 3.28 -18.08 -0.60
C ASP A 204 2.45 -18.43 0.64
N SER A 205 1.44 -17.61 0.93
CA SER A 205 0.55 -17.83 2.09
C SER A 205 -0.38 -19.03 1.90
N GLY A 206 -0.50 -19.56 0.69
CA GLY A 206 -1.51 -20.57 0.31
C GLY A 206 -2.91 -19.99 0.15
N GLN A 207 -3.09 -18.68 0.36
CA GLN A 207 -4.37 -17.97 0.29
C GLN A 207 -4.43 -16.95 -0.86
N GLY A 208 -3.42 -16.95 -1.73
CA GLY A 208 -3.33 -16.08 -2.90
C GLY A 208 -2.38 -14.88 -2.73
N ASP A 209 -1.90 -14.64 -1.51
CA ASP A 209 -0.87 -13.64 -1.21
C ASP A 209 0.53 -14.21 -1.39
N THR A 210 1.40 -13.43 -2.03
CA THR A 210 2.79 -13.81 -2.28
C THR A 210 3.71 -12.65 -1.95
N LEU A 211 4.85 -12.94 -1.32
CA LEU A 211 5.93 -12.01 -1.10
C LEU A 211 7.21 -12.51 -1.76
N LYS A 212 7.97 -11.61 -2.38
CA LYS A 212 9.35 -11.87 -2.83
C LYS A 212 10.30 -11.05 -1.98
N VAL A 213 11.26 -11.72 -1.36
CA VAL A 213 12.29 -11.12 -0.50
C VAL A 213 13.67 -11.48 -1.06
N SER A 214 14.61 -10.53 -1.11
CA SER A 214 15.96 -10.81 -1.61
C SER A 214 16.64 -11.93 -0.79
N ALA A 215 17.34 -12.80 -1.48
CA ALA A 215 18.08 -13.91 -0.88
C ALA A 215 19.52 -13.53 -0.50
N ASP A 216 19.93 -12.29 -0.77
CA ASP A 216 21.15 -11.71 -0.22
C ASP A 216 21.00 -11.40 1.28
N SER A 217 22.08 -10.93 1.90
CA SER A 217 22.08 -10.61 3.33
C SER A 217 21.24 -9.38 3.70
N ALA A 218 20.76 -8.62 2.71
CA ALA A 218 19.99 -7.41 2.94
C ALA A 218 18.50 -7.72 3.17
N HIS A 219 18.00 -8.86 2.68
CA HIS A 219 16.65 -9.36 2.90
C HIS A 219 15.55 -8.33 2.60
N HIS A 220 15.74 -7.52 1.56
CA HIS A 220 14.79 -6.50 1.18
C HIS A 220 13.51 -7.12 0.62
N LEU A 221 12.35 -6.55 0.96
CA LEU A 221 11.12 -6.84 0.25
C LEU A 221 11.24 -6.30 -1.17
N LEU A 222 10.98 -7.14 -2.17
CA LEU A 222 11.07 -6.81 -3.59
C LEU A 222 9.68 -6.70 -4.22
N GLU A 223 8.76 -7.58 -3.81
CA GLU A 223 7.41 -7.61 -4.34
C GLU A 223 6.44 -8.15 -3.29
N ALA A 224 5.25 -7.58 -3.23
CA ALA A 224 4.08 -8.14 -2.57
C ALA A 224 2.93 -8.19 -3.58
N ALA A 225 2.15 -9.26 -3.59
CA ALA A 225 1.00 -9.38 -4.47
C ALA A 225 -0.10 -10.19 -3.80
N GLY A 226 -1.36 -9.83 -4.06
CA GLY A 226 -2.52 -10.44 -3.41
C GLY A 226 -3.82 -10.15 -4.15
N PRO A 227 -4.92 -10.83 -3.78
CA PRO A 227 -6.22 -10.56 -4.36
C PRO A 227 -6.75 -9.18 -3.98
N THR A 228 -7.52 -8.56 -4.88
CA THR A 228 -8.21 -7.27 -4.70
C THR A 228 -9.65 -7.38 -5.20
N ASP A 229 -10.48 -6.38 -4.93
CA ASP A 229 -11.88 -6.37 -5.38
C ASP A 229 -12.02 -6.44 -6.92
N GLY A 230 -11.05 -5.92 -7.67
CA GLY A 230 -11.02 -5.96 -9.14
C GLY A 230 -10.13 -7.05 -9.76
N GLY A 231 -9.46 -7.89 -8.95
CA GLY A 231 -8.57 -8.93 -9.46
C GLY A 231 -7.35 -9.17 -8.57
N ARG A 232 -6.16 -8.82 -9.06
CA ARG A 232 -4.89 -8.96 -8.33
C ARG A 232 -4.19 -7.61 -8.23
N GLY A 233 -3.75 -7.27 -7.04
CA GLY A 233 -2.87 -6.15 -6.77
C GLY A 233 -1.41 -6.59 -6.67
N THR A 234 -0.50 -5.71 -7.04
CA THR A 234 0.95 -5.90 -6.93
C THR A 234 1.60 -4.64 -6.39
N ALA A 235 2.62 -4.78 -5.56
CA ALA A 235 3.49 -3.72 -5.08
C ALA A 235 4.94 -4.18 -5.25
N THR A 236 5.73 -3.42 -5.99
CA THR A 236 7.18 -3.62 -6.14
C THR A 236 7.92 -2.59 -5.32
N ILE A 237 8.99 -3.02 -4.63
CA ILE A 237 9.81 -2.12 -3.83
C ILE A 237 11.27 -2.27 -4.25
N ASP A 238 11.90 -1.15 -4.56
CA ASP A 238 13.29 -1.07 -4.98
C ASP A 238 14.00 0.18 -4.42
N GLY A 239 15.24 0.40 -4.85
CA GLY A 239 16.01 1.60 -4.50
C GLY A 239 16.17 1.78 -2.98
N TRP A 240 16.27 0.67 -2.25
CA TRP A 240 16.54 0.66 -0.81
C TRP A 240 17.83 1.44 -0.52
N ASP A 241 17.77 2.28 0.51
CA ASP A 241 18.87 3.09 1.05
C ASP A 241 19.58 4.00 0.04
N SER A 242 18.93 4.30 -1.09
CA SER A 242 19.55 5.02 -2.22
C SER A 242 18.67 6.09 -2.84
N GLN A 243 17.52 6.43 -2.22
CA GLN A 243 16.65 7.47 -2.79
C GLN A 243 17.29 8.86 -2.67
N PRO A 244 17.29 9.65 -3.75
CA PRO A 244 17.79 11.01 -3.71
C PRO A 244 16.89 11.90 -2.85
N ARG A 245 17.48 12.92 -2.23
CA ARG A 245 16.72 13.94 -1.52
C ARG A 245 15.81 14.70 -2.48
N ILE A 246 14.54 14.81 -2.12
CA ILE A 246 13.52 15.58 -2.84
C ILE A 246 13.54 17.03 -2.35
N THR A 247 13.46 17.97 -3.30
CA THR A 247 13.45 19.41 -3.00
C THR A 247 12.05 19.99 -3.10
N ALA A 248 11.81 21.07 -2.34
CA ALA A 248 10.57 21.82 -2.42
C ALA A 248 10.35 22.32 -3.86
N PRO A 249 9.10 22.30 -4.36
CA PRO A 249 8.81 22.78 -5.69
C PRO A 249 8.95 24.29 -5.78
N ALA A 250 9.63 24.77 -6.82
CA ALA A 250 9.71 26.20 -7.12
C ALA A 250 8.34 26.73 -7.56
N GLY A 251 8.01 27.96 -7.16
CA GLY A 251 6.77 28.63 -7.58
C GLY A 251 5.50 28.00 -7.02
N ALA A 252 5.58 27.27 -5.90
CA ALA A 252 4.41 26.72 -5.24
C ALA A 252 3.41 27.83 -4.87
N ILE A 253 2.15 27.64 -5.24
CA ILE A 253 1.06 28.55 -4.91
C ILE A 253 0.73 28.38 -3.43
N THR A 254 0.75 29.47 -2.67
CA THR A 254 0.16 29.50 -1.34
C THR A 254 -1.26 30.02 -1.46
N LEU A 255 -2.25 29.21 -1.07
CA LEU A 255 -3.64 29.66 -1.05
C LEU A 255 -3.85 30.57 0.18
N PRO A 256 -4.32 31.81 0.02
CA PRO A 256 -4.64 32.66 1.16
C PRO A 256 -5.84 32.06 1.93
N GLY A 257 -5.71 31.92 3.25
CA GLY A 257 -6.87 31.82 4.15
C GLY A 257 -7.46 30.44 4.44
N VAL A 258 -6.65 29.49 4.92
CA VAL A 258 -7.15 28.46 5.87
C VAL A 258 -6.29 28.41 7.14
N GLY A 259 -5.52 29.48 7.38
CA GLY A 259 -4.73 29.67 8.60
C GLY A 259 -5.65 30.07 9.74
N GLY A 260 -5.62 29.28 10.81
CA GLY A 260 -6.47 29.43 11.99
C GLY A 260 -6.52 30.85 12.52
N GLY A 261 -7.74 31.33 12.76
CA GLY A 261 -8.01 32.53 13.54
C GLY A 261 -7.59 32.32 14.98
N GLY A 262 -6.33 32.63 15.29
CA GLY A 262 -5.86 32.92 16.63
C GLY A 262 -5.66 34.43 16.76
N GLY A 263 -6.39 35.06 17.69
CA GLY A 263 -6.08 36.43 18.13
C GLY A 263 -7.16 37.47 17.87
N GLY A 264 -8.30 37.34 18.55
CA GLY A 264 -9.31 38.39 18.65
C GLY A 264 -9.85 38.46 20.07
N GLY A 265 -8.97 38.70 21.04
CA GLY A 265 -9.36 39.00 22.41
C GLY A 265 -10.25 40.25 22.43
N SER A 266 -11.54 40.05 22.63
CA SER A 266 -12.48 41.10 23.00
C SER A 266 -12.89 40.85 24.45
N GLY A 267 -12.20 41.53 25.37
CA GLY A 267 -12.70 41.72 26.71
C GLY A 267 -13.99 42.57 26.66
N LYS A 268 -15.04 42.07 27.30
CA LYS A 268 -16.18 42.81 27.84
C LYS A 268 -16.61 42.00 29.07
N GLY A 269 -16.34 42.50 30.27
CA GLY A 269 -17.32 43.24 31.07
C GLY A 269 -18.20 42.21 31.80
N GLY A 270 -17.97 41.88 33.07
CA GLY A 270 -17.88 42.85 34.15
C GLY A 270 -19.28 43.41 34.40
N SER A 271 -20.14 42.59 35.01
CA SER A 271 -21.42 43.06 35.55
C SER A 271 -21.75 42.20 36.76
N ASP A 272 -21.38 42.76 37.91
CA ASP A 272 -21.99 42.52 39.21
C ASP A 272 -23.51 42.50 39.09
N THR A 273 -24.14 41.51 39.71
CA THR A 273 -25.50 41.67 40.23
C THR A 273 -25.47 41.34 41.69
N SER A 274 -25.42 42.40 42.48
CA SER A 274 -25.72 42.45 43.90
C SER A 274 -27.05 41.76 44.19
N THR A 275 -27.02 40.81 45.11
CA THR A 275 -28.18 40.33 45.86
C THR A 275 -28.60 41.44 46.82
N GLU A 276 -29.73 42.10 46.57
CA GLU A 276 -30.35 43.06 47.48
C GLU A 276 -31.57 42.43 48.16
N ASP A 277 -31.69 42.76 49.45
CA ASP A 277 -32.58 42.26 50.48
C ASP A 277 -34.08 42.51 50.24
N GLY A 278 -34.90 41.56 50.71
CA GLY A 278 -35.83 41.77 51.83
C GLY A 278 -37.14 42.57 51.68
N ARG A 279 -38.24 41.90 52.10
CA ARG A 279 -39.51 42.42 52.71
C ARG A 279 -40.40 43.31 51.81
N THR A 280 -41.74 43.28 51.80
CA THR A 280 -42.86 42.99 52.72
C THR A 280 -44.11 42.98 51.81
N THR A 281 -45.17 42.18 51.95
CA THR A 281 -46.22 42.09 52.98
C THR A 281 -47.07 40.86 52.71
#